data_AF-A0AA45ARP8-F1
#
_entry.id   AF-A0AA45ARP8-F1
#
_cell.length_a   1.000
_cell.length_b   1.000
_cell.length_c   1.000
_cell.angle_alpha   90.00
_cell.angle_beta   90.00
_cell.angle_gamma   90.00
#
_symmetry.space_group_name_H-M   'P 1'
#
loop_
_entity.id
_entity.type
_entity.pdbx_description
1 polymer ?
#
loop_
_entity_poly.entity_id
_entity_poly.type
_entity_poly.pdbx_seq_one_letter_code
_entity_poly.pdbx_strand_id
1 'polypeptide(L)'
;MWQGVLLCQFHDCLPGTAFEMCYDDSEKTSFDDAKAVTVEEITPGLFQLQNAHLTVTVKNGTITSIYDRRARRETLAGKANQYAVSDDKPIYWQAWDAEVYHLDTRKEPSNSNTTIHEDKGHRASVVTETRISENSSIRTIISLTSVLDEQPSLIECTADVDWHETMKFLKVEFPVKISNTEASYETQYGVIKRPTHYNTS
;
A
#
# COMPACT_ATOMS: atom_id res chain seq x y z
N MET A 1 1.66 14.68 -33.79
CA MET A 1 1.38 14.41 -32.37
C MET A 1 1.50 12.91 -32.05
N TRP A 2 0.80 12.02 -32.75
CA TRP A 2 0.88 10.55 -32.51
C TRP A 2 2.19 9.86 -32.91
N GLN A 3 2.94 10.39 -33.88
CA GLN A 3 4.16 9.76 -34.40
C GLN A 3 5.30 9.68 -33.36
N GLY A 4 5.38 10.63 -32.42
CA GLY A 4 6.34 10.59 -31.31
C GLY A 4 5.92 9.67 -30.16
N VAL A 5 4.60 9.50 -29.93
CA VAL A 5 4.06 8.63 -28.87
C VAL A 5 4.17 7.15 -29.26
N LEU A 6 3.93 6.82 -30.52
CA LEU A 6 3.95 5.43 -31.02
C LEU A 6 5.37 4.84 -31.14
N LEU A 7 6.41 5.68 -31.23
CA LEU A 7 7.81 5.22 -31.29
C LEU A 7 8.35 4.73 -29.94
N CYS A 8 7.71 5.09 -28.83
CA CYS A 8 8.08 4.67 -27.46
C CYS A 8 7.16 3.57 -26.90
N GLN A 9 6.37 2.89 -27.74
CA GLN A 9 5.42 1.84 -27.34
C GLN A 9 5.78 0.45 -27.92
N PHE A 10 7.04 0.22 -28.29
CA PHE A 10 7.52 -1.12 -28.65
C PHE A 10 7.76 -1.97 -27.41
N HIS A 11 7.45 -3.27 -27.50
CA HIS A 11 7.49 -4.26 -26.41
C HIS A 11 8.82 -4.38 -25.65
N ASP A 12 9.94 -3.92 -26.24
CA ASP A 12 11.28 -3.95 -25.65
C ASP A 12 11.73 -2.62 -25.01
N CYS A 13 10.92 -1.56 -25.07
CA CYS A 13 11.22 -0.25 -24.48
C CYS A 13 10.05 0.24 -23.61
N LEU A 14 9.79 -0.41 -22.48
CA LEU A 14 8.95 0.15 -21.42
C LEU A 14 9.58 -0.14 -20.06
N PRO A 15 10.10 0.91 -19.40
CA PRO A 15 9.55 1.23 -18.09
C PRO A 15 9.03 2.66 -18.09
N GLY A 16 7.76 2.80 -17.68
CA GLY A 16 7.05 4.06 -17.64
C GLY A 16 7.69 5.06 -16.67
N THR A 17 7.82 6.29 -17.13
CA THR A 17 8.09 7.48 -16.31
C THR A 17 6.93 8.47 -16.52
N ALA A 18 6.44 9.06 -15.44
CA ALA A 18 5.49 10.17 -15.47
C ALA A 18 6.14 11.40 -14.83
N PHE A 19 5.79 12.60 -15.32
CA PHE A 19 6.24 13.88 -14.78
C PHE A 19 5.22 14.42 -13.77
N GLU A 20 5.74 15.09 -12.74
CA GLU A 20 5.05 15.67 -11.59
C GLU A 20 4.44 17.04 -11.93
N MET A 21 3.10 17.10 -12.05
CA MET A 21 2.29 18.29 -11.73
C MET A 21 0.80 17.96 -11.86
N CYS A 22 0.14 17.70 -10.73
CA CYS A 22 -1.29 17.95 -10.47
C CYS A 22 -1.57 17.57 -9.00
N TYR A 23 -0.95 18.30 -8.06
CA TYR A 23 -1.44 18.40 -6.69
C TYR A 23 -1.57 19.87 -6.37
N ASP A 24 -2.75 20.42 -6.65
CA ASP A 24 -3.27 21.61 -5.99
C ASP A 24 -4.77 21.73 -6.34
N ASP A 25 -5.62 21.27 -5.41
CA ASP A 25 -6.69 22.09 -4.81
C ASP A 25 -7.59 21.18 -3.96
N SER A 26 -7.41 21.20 -2.64
CA SER A 26 -8.46 20.79 -1.71
C SER A 26 -8.38 21.50 -0.36
N GLU A 27 -8.01 22.79 -0.34
CA GLU A 27 -8.13 23.62 0.85
C GLU A 27 -9.13 24.75 0.62
N LYS A 28 -10.41 24.46 0.94
CA LYS A 28 -11.38 25.38 1.56
C LYS A 28 -12.77 24.77 1.56
N THR A 29 -13.07 23.98 2.60
CA THR A 29 -14.41 24.05 3.18
C THR A 29 -14.32 23.81 4.67
N SER A 30 -14.35 24.92 5.42
CA SER A 30 -14.56 24.94 6.86
C SER A 30 -15.97 24.43 7.16
N PHE A 31 -16.08 23.26 7.78
CA PHE A 31 -17.27 22.82 8.48
C PHE A 31 -16.90 22.53 9.94
N ASP A 32 -17.57 23.27 10.83
CA ASP A 32 -17.67 23.18 12.29
C ASP A 32 -16.85 22.10 13.02
N ASP A 33 -15.91 22.56 13.85
CA ASP A 33 -15.42 22.14 15.19
C ASP A 33 -15.51 20.69 15.71
N ALA A 34 -15.86 19.70 14.90
CA ALA A 34 -15.70 18.29 15.19
C ALA A 34 -14.71 17.70 14.19
N LYS A 35 -13.56 17.26 14.69
CA LYS A 35 -12.52 16.64 13.89
C LYS A 35 -13.06 15.36 13.21
N ALA A 36 -13.29 15.40 11.90
CA ALA A 36 -13.93 14.31 11.16
C ALA A 36 -13.03 13.07 11.01
N VAL A 37 -11.71 13.27 11.07
CA VAL A 37 -10.70 12.21 11.18
C VAL A 37 -9.83 12.47 12.40
N THR A 38 -9.58 11.44 13.18
CA THR A 38 -8.69 11.51 14.34
C THR A 38 -7.50 10.57 14.14
N VAL A 39 -6.33 10.98 14.59
CA VAL A 39 -5.21 10.06 14.88
C VAL A 39 -4.78 10.24 16.33
N GLU A 40 -4.54 9.13 16.99
CA GLU A 40 -4.03 9.11 18.36
C GLU A 40 -3.04 7.96 18.56
N GLU A 41 -2.05 8.18 19.43
CA GLU A 41 -1.14 7.13 19.89
C GLU A 41 -1.73 6.53 21.18
N ILE A 42 -2.21 5.30 21.10
CA ILE A 42 -2.86 4.60 22.23
C ILE A 42 -1.81 4.12 23.23
N THR A 43 -0.73 3.55 22.71
CA THR A 43 0.45 3.10 23.46
C THR A 43 1.68 3.34 22.60
N PRO A 44 2.91 3.43 23.16
CA PRO A 44 4.12 3.65 22.39
C PRO A 44 4.23 2.72 21.16
N GLY A 45 4.22 3.31 19.96
CA GLY A 45 4.30 2.59 18.68
C GLY A 45 2.98 1.97 18.17
N LEU A 46 1.85 2.23 18.83
CA LEU A 46 0.50 1.82 18.41
C LEU A 46 -0.38 3.05 18.19
N PHE A 47 -0.73 3.27 16.93
CA PHE A 47 -1.53 4.41 16.48
C PHE A 47 -2.90 3.94 16.01
N GLN A 48 -3.92 4.75 16.25
CA GLN A 48 -5.26 4.53 15.75
C GLN A 48 -5.69 5.74 14.91
N LEU A 49 -6.04 5.48 13.65
CA LEU A 49 -6.66 6.45 12.75
C LEU A 49 -8.14 6.10 12.65
N GLN A 50 -9.03 7.09 12.76
CA GLN A 50 -10.46 6.83 12.72
C GLN A 50 -11.20 7.92 11.95
N ASN A 51 -12.15 7.50 11.12
CA ASN A 51 -13.16 8.37 10.51
C ASN A 51 -14.56 7.77 10.71
N ALA A 52 -15.58 8.31 10.04
CA ALA A 52 -16.96 7.83 10.16
C ALA A 52 -17.14 6.35 9.76
N HIS A 53 -16.38 5.86 8.78
CA HIS A 53 -16.56 4.53 8.18
C HIS A 53 -15.56 3.48 8.70
N LEU A 54 -14.33 3.88 9.01
CA LEU A 54 -13.23 2.98 9.31
C LEU A 54 -12.54 3.35 10.63
N THR A 55 -12.08 2.32 11.34
CA THR A 55 -11.08 2.44 12.39
C THR A 55 -9.87 1.60 11.98
N VAL A 56 -8.71 2.24 11.83
CA VAL A 56 -7.47 1.64 11.36
C VAL A 56 -6.46 1.66 12.49
N THR A 57 -5.94 0.50 12.86
CA THR A 57 -4.91 0.40 13.91
C THR A 57 -3.57 0.06 13.25
N VAL A 58 -2.56 0.88 13.51
CA VAL A 58 -1.20 0.74 12.97
C VAL A 58 -0.23 0.51 14.11
N LYS A 59 0.57 -0.54 14.01
CA LYS A 59 1.64 -0.84 14.94
C LYS A 59 2.95 -0.95 14.18
N ASN A 60 3.93 -0.10 14.49
CA ASN A 60 5.25 -0.15 13.86
C ASN A 60 5.17 -0.22 12.31
N GLY A 61 4.35 0.64 11.70
CA GLY A 61 4.13 0.70 10.25
C GLY A 61 3.28 -0.39 9.64
N THR A 62 2.92 -1.41 10.41
CA THR A 62 2.06 -2.50 9.97
C THR A 62 0.62 -2.23 10.42
N ILE A 63 -0.34 -2.38 9.52
CA ILE A 63 -1.76 -2.27 9.86
C ILE A 63 -2.21 -3.58 10.50
N THR A 64 -2.61 -3.53 11.77
CA THR A 64 -3.03 -4.71 12.53
C THR A 64 -4.53 -4.94 12.50
N SER A 65 -5.32 -3.90 12.19
CA SER A 65 -6.78 -3.98 12.10
C SER A 65 -7.30 -2.89 11.17
N ILE A 66 -8.26 -3.26 10.32
CA ILE A 66 -9.09 -2.33 9.55
C ILE A 66 -10.53 -2.72 9.81
N TYR A 67 -11.11 -2.08 10.82
CA TYR A 67 -12.47 -2.32 11.24
C TYR A 67 -13.44 -1.44 10.43
N ASP A 68 -14.32 -2.09 9.67
CA ASP A 68 -15.41 -1.43 8.96
C ASP A 68 -16.57 -1.20 9.94
N ARG A 69 -16.82 0.07 10.27
CA ARG A 69 -17.85 0.49 11.23
C ARG A 69 -19.25 0.39 10.65
N ARG A 70 -19.41 0.49 9.32
CA ARG A 70 -20.71 0.38 8.63
C ARG A 70 -21.14 -1.08 8.55
N ALA A 71 -20.25 -1.94 8.09
CA ALA A 71 -20.51 -3.38 8.01
C ALA A 71 -20.31 -4.10 9.35
N ARG A 72 -19.78 -3.40 10.37
CA ARG A 72 -19.49 -3.90 11.73
C ARG A 72 -18.66 -5.18 11.70
N ARG A 73 -17.57 -5.17 10.92
CA ARG A 73 -16.70 -6.33 10.75
C ARG A 73 -15.23 -5.95 10.60
N GLU A 74 -14.36 -6.86 11.02
CA GLU A 74 -12.94 -6.83 10.69
C GLU A 74 -12.74 -7.26 9.24
N THR A 75 -11.92 -6.52 8.50
CA THR A 75 -11.66 -6.77 7.08
C THR A 75 -10.36 -7.53 6.83
N LEU A 76 -9.43 -7.52 7.80
CA LEU A 76 -8.14 -8.20 7.67
C LEU A 76 -8.15 -9.61 8.24
N ALA A 77 -7.40 -10.51 7.60
CA ALA A 77 -7.11 -11.86 8.09
C ALA A 77 -5.73 -11.95 8.77
N GLY A 78 -4.92 -10.89 8.68
CA GLY A 78 -3.58 -10.81 9.23
C GLY A 78 -3.05 -9.38 9.20
N LYS A 79 -1.73 -9.24 9.30
CA LYS A 79 -1.03 -7.96 9.23
C LYS A 79 -1.03 -7.42 7.79
N ALA A 80 -1.52 -6.21 7.59
CA ALA A 80 -1.53 -5.52 6.31
C ALA A 80 -0.48 -4.40 6.25
N ASN A 81 -0.19 -3.90 5.05
CA ASN A 81 0.96 -3.01 4.81
C ASN A 81 2.27 -3.62 5.35
N GLN A 82 2.39 -4.95 5.25
CA GLN A 82 3.55 -5.67 5.72
C GLN A 82 4.52 -5.86 4.56
N TYR A 83 5.67 -5.20 4.65
CA TYR A 83 6.72 -5.34 3.65
C TYR A 83 7.51 -6.63 3.85
N ALA A 84 7.86 -7.26 2.74
CA ALA A 84 8.64 -8.48 2.70
C ALA A 84 9.68 -8.39 1.60
N VAL A 85 10.93 -8.68 1.96
CA VAL A 85 12.05 -8.80 1.03
C VAL A 85 12.34 -10.27 0.76
N SER A 86 12.47 -10.64 -0.50
CA SER A 86 12.78 -12.01 -0.94
C SER A 86 13.96 -11.99 -1.91
N ASP A 87 14.72 -13.08 -1.99
CA ASP A 87 15.78 -13.25 -2.98
C ASP A 87 15.18 -13.44 -4.38
N ASP A 88 15.71 -12.71 -5.36
CA ASP A 88 15.32 -12.82 -6.77
C ASP A 88 16.53 -13.27 -7.59
N LYS A 89 16.73 -14.60 -7.64
CA LYS A 89 17.86 -15.23 -8.35
C LYS A 89 17.32 -16.26 -9.33
N PRO A 90 16.98 -15.86 -10.57
CA PRO A 90 16.53 -16.81 -11.56
C PRO A 90 17.66 -17.67 -12.12
N ILE A 91 17.30 -18.82 -12.67
CA ILE A 91 18.27 -19.82 -13.16
C ILE A 91 18.91 -19.36 -14.47
N TYR A 92 18.15 -18.69 -15.35
CA TYR A 92 18.59 -18.37 -16.71
C TYR A 92 18.52 -16.87 -17.04
N TRP A 93 17.37 -16.20 -16.87
CA TRP A 93 17.18 -14.82 -17.35
C TRP A 93 16.76 -13.85 -16.25
N GLN A 94 17.75 -13.11 -15.73
CA GLN A 94 17.62 -12.18 -14.59
C GLN A 94 16.56 -11.08 -14.69
N ALA A 95 16.14 -10.71 -15.89
CA ALA A 95 15.16 -9.64 -16.11
C ALA A 95 13.79 -10.14 -16.62
N TRP A 96 13.65 -11.44 -16.87
CA TRP A 96 12.45 -12.04 -17.47
C TRP A 96 11.77 -13.05 -16.54
N ASP A 97 12.55 -13.79 -15.74
CA ASP A 97 12.04 -14.83 -14.87
C ASP A 97 12.04 -14.39 -13.41
N ALA A 98 10.94 -14.68 -12.71
CA ALA A 98 10.86 -14.69 -11.26
C ALA A 98 10.58 -16.12 -10.78
N GLU A 99 11.59 -16.79 -10.25
CA GLU A 99 11.49 -18.21 -9.86
C GLU A 99 10.66 -18.40 -8.59
N VAL A 100 9.85 -19.46 -8.51
CA VAL A 100 8.95 -19.70 -7.36
C VAL A 100 9.70 -19.78 -6.01
N TYR A 101 10.96 -20.21 -6.01
CA TYR A 101 11.80 -20.34 -4.81
C TYR A 101 12.03 -19.03 -4.05
N HIS A 102 11.77 -17.85 -4.66
CA HIS A 102 11.84 -16.58 -3.94
C HIS A 102 10.93 -16.58 -2.70
N LEU A 103 9.79 -17.29 -2.74
CA LEU A 103 8.83 -17.37 -1.64
C LEU A 103 9.44 -17.94 -0.34
N ASP A 104 10.45 -18.81 -0.44
CA ASP A 104 11.10 -19.45 0.71
C ASP A 104 12.12 -18.55 1.42
N THR A 105 12.51 -17.44 0.78
CA THR A 105 13.56 -16.52 1.26
C THR A 105 13.01 -15.26 1.90
N ARG A 106 11.69 -15.23 2.13
CA ARG A 106 10.94 -14.10 2.68
C ARG A 106 11.52 -13.64 4.01
N LYS A 107 11.88 -12.36 4.09
CA LYS A 107 12.34 -11.68 5.30
C LYS A 107 11.62 -10.36 5.46
N GLU A 108 11.23 -10.07 6.70
CA GLU A 108 10.61 -8.79 7.03
C GLU A 108 11.73 -7.81 7.40
N PRO A 109 11.71 -6.58 6.87
CA PRO A 109 12.65 -5.57 7.30
C PRO A 109 12.43 -5.27 8.78
N SER A 110 13.52 -5.21 9.53
CA SER A 110 13.51 -4.94 10.96
C SER A 110 13.80 -3.47 11.22
N ASN A 111 13.43 -2.98 12.40
CA ASN A 111 13.63 -1.58 12.82
C ASN A 111 12.80 -0.58 12.00
N SER A 112 11.57 -0.40 12.45
CA SER A 112 10.65 0.60 11.96
C SER A 112 10.34 1.59 13.09
N ASN A 113 10.40 2.89 12.80
CA ASN A 113 9.93 3.92 13.71
C ASN A 113 8.69 4.59 13.11
N THR A 114 7.59 4.58 13.85
CA THR A 114 6.32 5.17 13.42
C THR A 114 6.00 6.40 14.25
N THR A 115 5.61 7.48 13.59
CA THR A 115 5.19 8.73 14.21
C THR A 115 3.96 9.30 13.50
N ILE A 116 3.24 10.20 14.16
CA ILE A 116 2.14 10.94 13.54
C ILE A 116 2.74 11.95 12.56
N HIS A 117 2.29 11.89 11.31
CA HIS A 117 2.77 12.77 10.23
C HIS A 117 1.84 13.96 10.00
N GLU A 118 0.54 13.69 9.97
CA GLU A 118 -0.49 14.70 9.75
C GLU A 118 -1.68 14.43 10.65
N ASP A 119 -2.24 15.51 11.21
CA ASP A 119 -3.40 15.43 12.09
C ASP A 119 -4.35 16.61 11.82
N LYS A 120 -4.79 16.71 10.57
CA LYS A 120 -5.76 17.72 10.12
C LYS A 120 -7.17 17.16 10.26
N GLY A 121 -8.15 18.01 10.57
CA GLY A 121 -9.53 17.56 10.79
C GLY A 121 -10.17 16.76 9.64
N HIS A 122 -9.64 16.91 8.42
CA HIS A 122 -10.08 16.21 7.22
C HIS A 122 -9.11 15.11 6.74
N ARG A 123 -7.90 15.03 7.29
CA ARG A 123 -6.89 14.02 6.92
C ARG A 123 -5.94 13.77 8.07
N ALA A 124 -5.80 12.50 8.44
CA ALA A 124 -4.83 12.06 9.41
C ALA A 124 -3.86 11.06 8.76
N SER A 125 -2.61 11.07 9.15
CA SER A 125 -1.62 10.11 8.67
C SER A 125 -0.54 9.80 9.68
N VAL A 126 0.00 8.59 9.55
CA VAL A 126 1.20 8.14 10.27
C VAL A 126 2.29 7.86 9.26
N VAL A 127 3.52 8.25 9.58
CA VAL A 127 4.71 7.93 8.80
C VAL A 127 5.51 6.87 9.51
N THR A 128 6.02 5.91 8.75
CA THR A 128 6.93 4.88 9.25
C THR A 128 8.19 4.85 8.42
N GLU A 129 9.32 5.08 9.07
CA GLU A 129 10.64 4.91 8.47
C GLU A 129 11.15 3.53 8.85
N THR A 130 11.46 2.72 7.84
CA THR A 130 11.95 1.35 8.01
C THR A 130 13.25 1.18 7.24
N ARG A 131 14.25 0.61 7.92
CA ARG A 131 15.54 0.30 7.30
C ARG A 131 15.48 -1.09 6.69
N ILE A 132 15.71 -1.19 5.38
CA ILE A 132 15.72 -2.49 4.67
C ILE A 132 17.09 -3.15 4.82
N SER A 133 18.16 -2.38 4.63
CA SER A 133 19.55 -2.83 4.75
C SER A 133 20.46 -1.68 5.21
N GLU A 134 21.78 -1.83 5.10
CA GLU A 134 22.70 -0.71 5.36
C GLU A 134 22.53 0.45 4.37
N ASN A 135 22.11 0.15 3.14
CA ASN A 135 22.08 1.11 2.03
C ASN A 135 20.67 1.34 1.47
N SER A 136 19.67 0.59 1.93
CA SER A 136 18.30 0.70 1.44
C SER A 136 17.32 1.03 2.58
N SER A 137 16.36 1.90 2.29
CA SER A 137 15.35 2.33 3.26
C SER A 137 13.99 2.54 2.59
N ILE A 138 12.94 2.50 3.40
CA ILE A 138 11.58 2.78 2.96
C ILE A 138 10.89 3.69 3.97
N ARG A 139 10.29 4.77 3.45
CA ARG A 139 9.42 5.66 4.19
C ARG A 139 7.99 5.43 3.71
N THR A 140 7.14 4.93 4.60
CA THR A 140 5.74 4.65 4.30
C THR A 140 4.82 5.63 5.02
N ILE A 141 3.89 6.23 4.30
CA ILE A 141 2.83 7.06 4.88
C ILE A 141 1.50 6.32 4.73
N ILE A 142 0.82 6.07 5.85
CA ILE A 142 -0.54 5.54 5.86
C ILE A 142 -1.46 6.70 6.20
N SER A 143 -2.36 7.06 5.29
CA SER A 143 -3.29 8.17 5.47
C SER A 143 -4.75 7.73 5.41
N LEU A 144 -5.58 8.43 6.18
CA LEU A 144 -7.03 8.28 6.22
C LEU A 144 -7.65 9.67 6.08
N THR A 145 -8.61 9.81 5.16
CA THR A 145 -9.32 11.07 4.90
C THR A 145 -10.72 11.06 5.51
N SER A 146 -11.30 12.25 5.65
CA SER A 146 -12.70 12.38 6.01
C SER A 146 -13.56 11.81 4.89
N VAL A 147 -14.71 11.28 5.27
CA VAL A 147 -15.61 10.62 4.34
C VAL A 147 -17.02 11.12 4.58
N LEU A 148 -17.72 11.40 3.48
CA LEU A 148 -19.16 11.67 3.50
C LEU A 148 -19.91 10.33 3.39
N ASP A 149 -21.12 10.25 3.94
CA ASP A 149 -21.86 8.99 4.09
C ASP A 149 -22.04 8.17 2.79
N GLU A 150 -22.14 8.85 1.64
CA GLU A 150 -22.34 8.23 0.34
C GLU A 150 -21.04 7.83 -0.38
N GLN A 151 -19.87 8.23 0.16
CA GLN A 151 -18.57 7.97 -0.46
C GLN A 151 -17.88 6.74 0.14
N PRO A 152 -17.14 5.96 -0.67
CA PRO A 152 -16.28 4.92 -0.14
C PRO A 152 -15.15 5.55 0.67
N SER A 153 -14.83 4.97 1.82
CA SER A 153 -13.64 5.36 2.56
C SER A 153 -12.44 4.58 2.05
N LEU A 154 -11.34 5.27 1.79
CA LEU A 154 -10.10 4.68 1.31
C LEU A 154 -8.98 4.90 2.34
N ILE A 155 -8.10 3.91 2.44
CA ILE A 155 -6.84 4.03 3.16
C ILE A 155 -5.77 4.15 2.09
N GLU A 156 -5.00 5.23 2.11
CA GLU A 156 -3.90 5.44 1.18
C GLU A 156 -2.60 5.02 1.84
N CYS A 157 -1.81 4.21 1.14
CA CYS A 157 -0.48 3.79 1.57
C CYS A 157 0.52 4.23 0.50
N THR A 158 1.34 5.22 0.83
CA THR A 158 2.39 5.75 -0.05
C THR A 158 3.74 5.25 0.44
N ALA A 159 4.59 4.80 -0.47
CA ALA A 159 5.90 4.26 -0.16
C ALA A 159 6.99 4.98 -0.97
N ASP A 160 7.84 5.73 -0.28
CA ASP A 160 9.07 6.29 -0.84
C ASP A 160 10.20 5.30 -0.56
N VAL A 161 10.77 4.69 -1.59
CA VAL A 161 11.79 3.63 -1.46
C VAL A 161 13.12 4.11 -2.03
N ASP A 162 14.14 4.17 -1.17
CA ASP A 162 15.53 4.29 -1.59
C ASP A 162 16.13 2.89 -1.68
N TRP A 163 16.32 2.41 -2.92
CA TRP A 163 16.58 1.01 -3.21
C TRP A 163 17.95 0.78 -3.84
N HIS A 164 18.83 0.13 -3.08
CA HIS A 164 20.18 -0.23 -3.50
C HIS A 164 20.46 -1.74 -3.41
N GLU A 165 19.41 -2.55 -3.26
CA GLU A 165 19.56 -4.01 -3.24
C GLU A 165 19.75 -4.59 -4.65
N THR A 166 20.49 -5.70 -4.73
CA THR A 166 20.68 -6.47 -5.96
C THR A 166 20.06 -7.85 -5.81
N MET A 167 19.34 -8.32 -6.84
CA MET A 167 18.70 -9.66 -6.86
C MET A 167 17.78 -9.86 -5.65
N LYS A 168 16.87 -8.90 -5.44
CA LYS A 168 15.91 -8.87 -4.34
C LYS A 168 14.57 -8.34 -4.85
N PHE A 169 13.48 -8.89 -4.33
CA PHE A 169 12.14 -8.34 -4.48
C PHE A 169 11.67 -7.72 -3.18
N LEU A 170 11.09 -6.52 -3.25
CA LEU A 170 10.26 -5.94 -2.21
C LEU A 170 8.80 -6.12 -2.57
N LYS A 171 8.03 -6.76 -1.70
CA LYS A 171 6.58 -6.92 -1.81
C LYS A 171 5.89 -6.35 -0.59
N VAL A 172 4.62 -6.01 -0.74
CA VAL A 172 3.74 -5.60 0.36
C VAL A 172 2.52 -6.51 0.41
N GLU A 173 2.13 -6.93 1.61
CA GLU A 173 1.07 -7.90 1.83
C GLU A 173 -0.15 -7.24 2.48
N PHE A 174 -1.34 -7.57 1.97
CA PHE A 174 -2.65 -7.15 2.48
C PHE A 174 -3.58 -8.37 2.62
N PRO A 175 -3.40 -9.19 3.67
CA PRO A 175 -4.21 -10.38 3.88
C PRO A 175 -5.65 -9.99 4.26
N VAL A 176 -6.59 -10.22 3.34
CA VAL A 176 -8.01 -9.90 3.53
C VAL A 176 -8.80 -11.08 4.10
N LYS A 177 -9.77 -10.80 4.95
CA LYS A 177 -10.74 -11.77 5.48
C LYS A 177 -11.92 -11.92 4.53
N ILE A 178 -11.62 -12.27 3.29
CA ILE A 178 -12.61 -12.50 2.23
C ILE A 178 -12.40 -13.91 1.70
N SER A 179 -13.48 -14.68 1.63
CA SER A 179 -13.47 -15.99 0.99
C SER A 179 -14.17 -15.87 -0.36
N ASN A 180 -13.41 -15.99 -1.43
CA ASN A 180 -13.93 -16.02 -2.80
C ASN A 180 -13.03 -16.93 -3.66
N THR A 181 -13.62 -17.62 -4.63
CA THR A 181 -12.87 -18.50 -5.55
C THR A 181 -12.19 -17.73 -6.67
N GLU A 182 -12.53 -16.45 -6.83
CA GLU A 182 -12.04 -15.57 -7.89
C GLU A 182 -11.61 -14.20 -7.33
N ALA A 183 -10.59 -13.62 -7.95
CA ALA A 183 -10.19 -12.23 -7.78
C ALA A 183 -10.40 -11.47 -9.10
N SER A 184 -10.87 -10.22 -9.00
CA SER A 184 -11.11 -9.34 -10.15
C SER A 184 -9.93 -8.39 -10.32
N TYR A 185 -9.41 -8.30 -11.55
CA TYR A 185 -8.28 -7.45 -11.91
C TYR A 185 -8.70 -6.55 -13.07
N GLU A 186 -8.36 -5.26 -12.96
CA GLU A 186 -8.50 -4.33 -14.08
C GLU A 186 -7.42 -4.60 -15.13
N THR A 187 -7.80 -4.42 -16.39
CA THR A 187 -6.97 -4.61 -17.57
C THR A 187 -7.44 -3.62 -18.62
N GLN A 188 -6.65 -3.40 -19.67
CA GLN A 188 -6.99 -2.52 -20.78
C GLN A 188 -8.45 -2.70 -21.22
N TYR A 189 -9.24 -1.66 -20.97
CA TYR A 189 -10.66 -1.57 -21.32
C TYR A 189 -11.57 -2.64 -20.72
N GLY A 190 -11.23 -3.25 -19.57
CA GLY A 190 -12.09 -4.25 -18.96
C GLY A 190 -11.65 -4.78 -17.59
N VAL A 191 -12.38 -5.79 -17.13
CA VAL A 191 -12.08 -6.52 -15.88
C VAL A 191 -11.99 -7.99 -16.21
N ILE A 192 -10.91 -8.64 -15.79
CA ILE A 192 -10.74 -10.09 -15.86
C ILE A 192 -10.88 -10.70 -14.47
N LYS A 193 -11.40 -11.92 -14.42
CA LYS A 193 -11.44 -12.71 -13.20
C LYS A 193 -10.45 -13.85 -13.30
N ARG A 194 -9.69 -14.07 -12.23
CA ARG A 194 -8.75 -15.20 -12.12
C ARG A 194 -9.00 -15.98 -10.83
N PRO A 195 -8.76 -17.29 -10.82
CA PRO A 195 -8.91 -18.10 -9.63
C PRO A 195 -7.92 -17.69 -8.54
N THR A 196 -8.34 -17.80 -7.28
CA THR A 196 -7.49 -17.56 -6.09
C THR A 196 -6.71 -18.81 -5.65
N HIS A 197 -6.73 -19.86 -6.46
CA HIS A 197 -6.02 -21.12 -6.25
C HIS A 197 -5.11 -21.42 -7.44
N TYR A 198 -4.00 -22.10 -7.20
CA TYR A 198 -3.12 -22.56 -8.26
C TYR A 198 -3.74 -23.77 -8.97
N ASN A 199 -3.63 -23.79 -10.29
CA ASN A 199 -4.01 -24.96 -11.08
C ASN A 199 -3.02 -26.10 -10.81
N THR A 200 -3.51 -27.34 -10.81
CA THR A 200 -2.74 -28.55 -10.43
C THR A 200 -2.13 -29.28 -11.64
N SER A 201 -2.16 -28.65 -12.81
CA SER A 201 -1.74 -29.21 -14.10
C SER A 201 -0.27 -28.98 -14.42
#